data_AF-M1BCM8-F1
#
_entry.id   AF-M1BCM8-F1
#
_cell.length_a   1.000
_cell.length_b   1.000
_cell.length_c   1.000
_cell.angle_alpha   90.00
_cell.angle_beta   90.00
_cell.angle_gamma   90.00
#
_symmetry.space_group_name_H-M   'P 1'
#
loop_
_entity.id
_entity.type
_entity.pdbx_description
1 polymer ?
#
loop_
_entity_poly.entity_id
_entity_poly.type
_entity_poly.pdbx_seq_one_letter_code
_entity_poly.pdbx_strand_id
1 'polypeptide(L)'
;MLADKAFKGYENTSENWILSITSLSGALNGTTRTYFDGMQPEDEKSIMPVSLLQLCRIGVIVYEWLDIPWMKDYYNFGFDHFSMTWGKVGIRGLLDYLLGNAGPFASGDWILPDLTIQGSIKLNRHLRTFPQTYYFSYATKHTTKVTGFAVPSGIRGIHPLLFIRVLQMSQWRHPQDVSPPYKGYRDEDWWDNDGALNTISMTHPRLPVEHPSCLVIKDSDCQPLQPGIWYYKIIEGDHILFVVNRERAGVQFDLIYDSIFERCRKHVLRKTTTLPNQVPPE
;
A
#
# COMPACT_ATOMS: atom_id res chain seq x y z
N MET A 1 9.12 -0.69 12.92
CA MET A 1 10.60 -0.58 12.78
C MET A 1 11.22 0.45 13.72
N LEU A 2 10.86 1.76 13.65
CA LEU A 2 11.41 2.76 14.59
C LEU A 2 11.11 2.40 16.05
N ALA A 3 9.84 2.15 16.36
CA ALA A 3 9.41 1.76 17.71
C ALA A 3 10.02 0.44 18.21
N ASP A 4 10.44 -0.43 17.27
CA ASP A 4 10.96 -1.76 17.56
C ASP A 4 12.50 -1.76 17.64
N LYS A 5 13.14 -0.60 17.44
CA LYS A 5 14.61 -0.44 17.46
C LYS A 5 15.31 -1.46 16.57
N ALA A 6 14.73 -1.71 15.39
CA ALA A 6 15.14 -2.81 14.52
C ALA A 6 16.58 -2.67 13.98
N PHE A 7 17.17 -1.46 14.01
CA PHE A 7 18.48 -1.17 13.46
C PHE A 7 19.50 -0.84 14.57
N LYS A 8 20.65 -1.50 14.51
CA LYS A 8 21.79 -1.25 15.41
C LYS A 8 22.27 0.20 15.27
N GLY A 9 22.52 0.88 16.38
CA GLY A 9 22.94 2.28 16.42
C GLY A 9 21.79 3.30 16.40
N TYR A 10 20.53 2.84 16.38
CA TYR A 10 19.33 3.67 16.37
C TYR A 10 18.41 3.38 17.58
N GLU A 11 19.00 3.08 18.73
CA GLU A 11 18.28 2.68 19.95
C GLU A 11 17.44 3.81 20.56
N ASN A 12 17.71 5.07 20.18
CA ASN A 12 17.01 6.28 20.64
C ASN A 12 15.80 6.65 19.77
N THR A 13 15.45 5.84 18.78
CA THR A 13 14.26 6.07 17.95
C THR A 13 12.97 5.92 18.76
N SER A 14 11.95 6.70 18.42
CA SER A 14 10.62 6.63 19.04
C SER A 14 9.52 6.85 18.02
N GLU A 15 8.42 6.11 18.19
CA GLU A 15 7.13 6.34 17.54
C GLU A 15 6.61 7.76 17.72
N ASN A 16 6.96 8.42 18.83
CA ASN A 16 6.47 9.76 19.17
C ASN A 16 7.03 10.84 18.25
N TRP A 17 8.03 10.51 17.42
CA TRP A 17 8.50 11.36 16.34
C TRP A 17 7.45 11.53 15.23
N ILE A 18 6.48 10.61 15.14
CA ILE A 18 5.43 10.61 14.13
C ILE A 18 4.12 11.11 14.75
N LEU A 19 3.73 12.33 14.38
CA LEU A 19 2.46 12.92 14.81
C LEU A 19 1.26 12.25 14.14
N SER A 20 1.34 12.01 12.83
CA SER A 20 0.23 11.45 12.06
C SER A 20 0.70 10.64 10.88
N ILE A 21 -0.10 9.64 10.51
CA ILE A 21 0.04 8.84 9.29
C ILE A 21 -1.23 9.04 8.46
N THR A 22 -1.08 9.43 7.20
CA THR A 22 -2.19 9.51 6.25
C THR A 22 -1.90 8.58 5.09
N SER A 23 -2.82 7.65 4.84
CA SER A 23 -2.80 6.77 3.68
C SER A 23 -3.78 7.28 2.63
N LEU A 24 -3.33 7.46 1.40
CA LEU A 24 -4.17 7.79 0.26
C LEU A 24 -4.05 6.63 -0.71
N SER A 25 -5.14 5.90 -0.91
CA SER A 25 -5.15 4.69 -1.73
C SER A 25 -4.04 3.69 -1.36
N GLY A 26 -3.77 3.48 -0.06
CA GLY A 26 -2.67 2.60 0.38
C GLY A 26 -3.08 1.14 0.53
N ALA A 27 -2.18 0.22 0.20
CA ALA A 27 -2.41 -1.22 0.30
C ALA A 27 -2.18 -1.74 1.73
N LEU A 28 -3.11 -1.48 2.65
CA LEU A 28 -2.94 -1.82 4.08
C LEU A 28 -3.25 -3.30 4.38
N ASN A 29 -3.87 -4.03 3.46
CA ASN A 29 -4.19 -5.46 3.60
C ASN A 29 -3.83 -6.28 2.35
N GLY A 30 -3.06 -5.71 1.42
CA GLY A 30 -2.70 -6.34 0.15
C GLY A 30 -3.74 -6.14 -0.94
N THR A 31 -3.58 -6.80 -2.09
CA THR A 31 -4.47 -6.65 -3.24
C THR A 31 -4.54 -7.92 -4.07
N THR A 32 -5.76 -8.24 -4.51
CA THR A 32 -6.04 -9.32 -5.47
C THR A 32 -5.38 -9.09 -6.83
N ARG A 33 -5.00 -7.84 -7.14
CA ARG A 33 -4.29 -7.50 -8.38
C ARG A 33 -2.98 -8.28 -8.54
N THR A 34 -2.28 -8.55 -7.44
CA THR A 34 -0.99 -9.27 -7.47
C THR A 34 -1.11 -10.64 -8.16
N TYR A 35 -2.21 -11.36 -7.93
CA TYR A 35 -2.45 -12.67 -8.54
C TYR A 35 -2.72 -12.56 -10.05
N PHE A 36 -3.44 -11.52 -10.48
CA PHE A 36 -3.66 -11.25 -11.91
C PHE A 36 -2.39 -10.82 -12.65
N ASP A 37 -1.44 -10.18 -11.94
CA ASP A 37 -0.17 -9.76 -12.51
C ASP A 37 0.81 -10.96 -12.60
N GLY A 38 0.70 -11.93 -11.69
CA GLY A 38 1.37 -13.23 -11.80
C GLY A 38 1.89 -13.83 -10.50
N MET A 39 1.49 -13.33 -9.32
CA MET A 39 1.83 -13.97 -8.05
C MET A 39 1.01 -15.25 -7.83
N GLN A 40 1.64 -16.29 -7.27
CA GLN A 40 0.97 -17.53 -6.92
C GLN A 40 0.14 -17.36 -5.63
N PRO A 41 -1.15 -17.75 -5.62
CA PRO A 41 -1.99 -17.70 -4.43
C PRO A 41 -1.60 -18.73 -3.36
N GLU A 42 -0.80 -19.75 -3.70
CA GLU A 42 -0.41 -20.86 -2.82
C GLU A 42 0.64 -20.48 -1.78
N ASP A 43 1.69 -19.76 -2.19
CA ASP A 43 2.89 -19.56 -1.37
C ASP A 43 3.36 -18.10 -1.25
N GLU A 44 2.53 -17.15 -1.69
CA GLU A 44 2.66 -15.68 -1.59
C GLU A 44 3.96 -15.05 -2.13
N LYS A 45 4.93 -15.87 -2.53
CA LYS A 45 6.28 -15.46 -2.94
C LYS A 45 6.58 -15.87 -4.37
N SER A 46 6.07 -17.00 -4.81
CA SER A 46 6.38 -17.53 -6.13
C SER A 46 5.64 -16.75 -7.22
N ILE A 47 6.33 -16.62 -8.34
CA ILE A 47 5.78 -16.03 -9.56
C ILE A 47 5.31 -17.18 -10.45
N MET A 48 4.18 -17.01 -11.10
CA MET A 48 3.66 -17.92 -12.11
C MET A 48 4.67 -18.04 -13.27
N PRO A 49 5.04 -19.27 -13.69
CA PRO A 49 6.06 -19.49 -14.72
C PRO A 49 5.78 -18.76 -16.05
N VAL A 50 4.50 -18.58 -16.39
CA VAL A 50 4.05 -17.85 -17.59
C VAL A 50 3.12 -16.73 -17.15
N SER A 51 3.67 -15.53 -17.01
CA SER A 51 2.92 -14.33 -16.63
C SER A 51 3.61 -13.05 -17.11
N LEU A 52 2.87 -11.94 -17.15
CA LEU A 52 3.46 -10.62 -17.41
C LEU A 52 4.52 -10.29 -16.35
N LEU A 53 4.26 -10.64 -15.09
CA LEU A 53 5.21 -10.44 -14.00
C LEU A 53 6.53 -11.18 -14.20
N GLN A 54 6.51 -12.39 -14.76
CA GLN A 54 7.73 -13.12 -15.08
C GLN A 54 8.57 -12.41 -16.16
N LEU A 55 7.92 -11.79 -17.16
CA LEU A 55 8.61 -10.97 -18.16
C LEU A 55 9.21 -9.70 -17.52
N CYS A 56 8.45 -9.02 -16.65
CA CYS A 56 8.93 -7.86 -15.91
C CYS A 56 10.12 -8.23 -15.01
N ARG A 57 10.07 -9.37 -14.31
CA ARG A 57 11.18 -9.89 -13.50
C ARG A 57 12.45 -10.04 -14.34
N ILE A 58 12.37 -10.70 -15.50
CA ILE A 58 13.53 -10.86 -16.39
C ILE A 58 14.06 -9.50 -16.83
N GLY A 59 13.15 -8.59 -17.24
CA GLY A 59 13.51 -7.23 -17.63
C GLY A 59 14.26 -6.47 -16.53
N VAL A 60 13.78 -6.51 -15.29
CA VAL A 60 14.41 -5.87 -14.13
C VAL A 60 15.77 -6.49 -13.83
N ILE A 61 15.91 -7.82 -13.88
CA ILE A 61 17.19 -8.50 -13.66
C ILE A 61 18.23 -8.03 -14.69
N VAL A 62 17.86 -8.00 -15.98
CA VAL A 62 18.75 -7.54 -17.05
C VAL A 62 19.07 -6.05 -16.89
N TYR A 63 18.08 -5.23 -16.55
CA TYR A 63 18.24 -3.80 -16.32
C TYR A 63 19.25 -3.49 -15.20
N GLU A 64 19.06 -4.10 -14.03
CA GLU A 64 19.93 -3.91 -12.87
C GLU A 64 21.34 -4.46 -13.10
N TRP A 65 21.45 -5.55 -13.86
CA TRP A 65 22.73 -6.14 -14.21
C TRP A 65 23.51 -5.31 -15.23
N LEU A 66 22.85 -4.74 -16.25
CA LEU A 66 23.50 -3.86 -17.23
C LEU A 66 24.05 -2.59 -16.58
N ASP A 67 23.40 -2.08 -15.53
CA ASP A 67 23.86 -0.96 -14.70
C ASP A 67 24.23 0.29 -15.52
N ILE A 68 23.40 0.64 -16.49
CA ILE A 68 23.63 1.76 -17.41
C ILE A 68 23.28 3.09 -16.70
N PRO A 69 24.24 4.01 -16.47
CA PRO A 69 24.03 5.16 -15.59
C PRO A 69 22.88 6.08 -16.00
N TRP A 70 22.82 6.49 -17.27
CA TRP A 70 21.79 7.43 -17.73
C TRP A 70 20.36 6.85 -17.65
N MET A 71 20.21 5.52 -17.72
CA MET A 71 18.91 4.89 -17.50
C MET A 71 18.56 4.90 -16.01
N LYS A 72 19.51 4.56 -15.13
CA LYS A 72 19.30 4.60 -13.67
C LYS A 72 19.03 6.00 -13.15
N ASP A 73 19.66 7.02 -13.74
CA ASP A 73 19.38 8.43 -13.45
C ASP A 73 17.96 8.82 -13.85
N TYR A 74 17.41 8.22 -14.92
CA TYR A 74 16.02 8.44 -15.33
C TYR A 74 15.03 7.66 -14.44
N TYR A 75 15.30 6.39 -14.15
CA TYR A 75 14.46 5.55 -13.29
C TYR A 75 15.28 4.42 -12.64
N ASN A 76 15.38 4.42 -11.30
CA ASN A 76 16.04 3.35 -10.54
C ASN A 76 14.98 2.49 -9.82
N PHE A 77 15.06 1.16 -9.96
CA PHE A 77 14.13 0.23 -9.30
C PHE A 77 14.42 0.02 -7.81
N GLY A 78 15.56 0.51 -7.30
CA GLY A 78 15.92 0.47 -5.88
C GLY A 78 16.56 -0.84 -5.42
N PHE A 79 17.08 -1.66 -6.34
CA PHE A 79 17.70 -2.95 -6.01
C PHE A 79 19.22 -2.87 -5.74
N ASP A 80 19.79 -1.67 -5.57
CA ASP A 80 21.24 -1.47 -5.41
C ASP A 80 21.84 -2.27 -4.24
N HIS A 81 21.05 -2.50 -3.18
CA HIS A 81 21.45 -3.28 -2.00
C HIS A 81 21.64 -4.78 -2.30
N PHE A 82 21.07 -5.31 -3.39
CA PHE A 82 21.33 -6.67 -3.86
C PHE A 82 22.59 -6.80 -4.72
N SER A 83 23.25 -5.68 -5.06
CA SER A 83 24.54 -5.67 -5.76
C SER A 83 24.56 -6.47 -7.07
N MET A 84 23.51 -6.35 -7.89
CA MET A 84 23.28 -7.18 -9.07
C MET A 84 24.11 -6.79 -10.31
N THR A 85 24.94 -5.75 -10.21
CA THR A 85 25.59 -5.11 -11.36
C THR A 85 26.62 -6.01 -12.04
N TRP A 86 26.75 -5.91 -13.37
CA TRP A 86 27.69 -6.70 -14.19
C TRP A 86 29.10 -6.70 -13.61
N GLY A 87 29.58 -5.53 -13.18
CA GLY A 87 30.94 -5.36 -12.64
C GLY A 87 31.20 -6.17 -11.36
N LYS A 88 30.15 -6.52 -10.61
CA LYS A 88 30.25 -7.29 -9.37
C LYS A 88 30.05 -8.79 -9.59
N VAL A 89 29.07 -9.19 -10.42
CA VAL A 89 28.61 -10.59 -10.48
C VAL A 89 28.88 -11.29 -11.83
N GLY A 90 29.20 -10.54 -12.87
CA GLY A 90 29.43 -11.06 -14.23
C GLY A 90 28.27 -11.86 -14.82
N ILE A 91 28.53 -12.64 -15.87
CA ILE A 91 27.51 -13.46 -16.56
C ILE A 91 26.99 -14.58 -15.67
N ARG A 92 27.85 -15.21 -14.85
CA ARG A 92 27.44 -16.31 -13.98
C ARG A 92 26.39 -15.84 -12.97
N GLY A 93 26.59 -14.68 -12.35
CA GLY A 93 25.61 -14.11 -11.44
C GLY A 93 24.30 -13.75 -12.12
N LEU A 94 24.33 -13.28 -13.38
CA LEU A 94 23.11 -13.08 -14.17
C LEU A 94 22.32 -14.38 -14.31
N LEU A 95 22.99 -15.49 -14.64
CA LEU A 95 22.35 -16.80 -14.74
C LEU A 95 21.76 -17.23 -13.39
N ASP A 96 22.47 -17.02 -12.28
CA ASP A 96 21.96 -17.31 -10.94
C ASP A 96 20.70 -16.49 -10.61
N TYR A 97 20.64 -15.21 -10.98
CA TYR A 97 19.44 -14.38 -10.81
C TYR A 97 18.27 -14.82 -11.70
N LEU A 98 18.54 -15.15 -12.96
CA LEU A 98 17.51 -15.61 -13.91
C LEU A 98 16.92 -16.98 -13.52
N LEU A 99 17.77 -17.88 -13.02
CA LEU A 99 17.35 -19.19 -12.50
C LEU A 99 16.65 -19.10 -11.13
N GLY A 100 16.73 -17.94 -10.46
CA GLY A 100 16.11 -17.75 -9.15
C GLY A 100 16.92 -18.34 -7.99
N ASN A 101 18.23 -18.52 -8.17
CA ASN A 101 19.13 -18.98 -7.12
C ASN A 101 19.55 -17.87 -6.15
N ALA A 102 19.44 -16.61 -6.58
CA ALA A 102 19.87 -15.44 -5.81
C ALA A 102 19.02 -14.20 -6.13
N GLY A 103 19.24 -13.14 -5.35
CA GLY A 103 18.64 -11.81 -5.58
C GLY A 103 17.23 -11.64 -5.00
N PRO A 104 16.59 -10.48 -5.26
CA PRO A 104 15.32 -10.10 -4.63
C PRO A 104 14.20 -11.10 -4.88
N PHE A 105 14.12 -11.63 -6.09
CA PHE A 105 13.07 -12.56 -6.49
C PHE A 105 13.23 -13.95 -5.87
N ALA A 106 14.46 -14.35 -5.52
CA ALA A 106 14.73 -15.63 -4.85
C ALA A 106 14.46 -15.55 -3.34
N SER A 107 14.79 -14.42 -2.70
CA SER A 107 14.52 -14.20 -1.28
C SER A 107 13.04 -13.93 -0.99
N GLY A 108 12.32 -13.38 -1.98
CA GLY A 108 10.98 -12.82 -1.78
C GLY A 108 11.02 -11.44 -1.11
N ASP A 109 12.19 -10.81 -1.03
CA ASP A 109 12.39 -9.47 -0.44
C ASP A 109 12.27 -8.40 -1.52
N TRP A 110 11.03 -8.15 -1.93
CA TRP A 110 10.62 -7.14 -2.89
C TRP A 110 9.12 -6.84 -2.74
N ILE A 111 8.62 -5.86 -3.48
CA ILE A 111 7.31 -5.26 -3.19
C ILE A 111 6.10 -6.20 -3.33
N LEU A 112 6.06 -7.11 -4.31
CA LEU A 112 4.83 -7.87 -4.58
C LEU A 112 4.48 -8.93 -3.54
N PRO A 113 5.43 -9.70 -2.97
CA PRO A 113 5.16 -10.58 -1.85
C PRO A 113 4.39 -9.88 -0.73
N ASP A 114 4.82 -8.68 -0.32
CA ASP A 114 4.14 -7.91 0.72
C ASP A 114 2.76 -7.37 0.28
N LEU A 115 2.55 -7.15 -1.03
CA LEU A 115 1.26 -6.72 -1.58
C LEU A 115 0.26 -7.86 -1.77
N THR A 116 0.65 -9.13 -1.66
CA THR A 116 -0.33 -10.22 -1.58
C THR A 116 -1.13 -10.12 -0.29
N ILE A 117 -2.33 -10.71 -0.24
CA ILE A 117 -3.16 -10.70 0.97
C ILE A 117 -2.42 -11.43 2.11
N GLN A 118 -1.78 -12.57 1.81
CA GLN A 118 -1.02 -13.36 2.76
C GLN A 118 0.22 -12.63 3.27
N GLY A 119 0.99 -12.00 2.37
CA GLY A 119 2.16 -11.21 2.73
C GLY A 119 1.81 -10.00 3.60
N SER A 120 0.78 -9.26 3.22
CA SER A 120 0.25 -8.15 4.04
C SER A 120 -0.23 -8.63 5.42
N ILE A 121 -0.84 -9.81 5.53
CA ILE A 121 -1.19 -10.41 6.83
C ILE A 121 0.07 -10.68 7.66
N LYS A 122 1.13 -11.26 7.06
CA LYS A 122 2.39 -11.54 7.76
C LYS A 122 3.03 -10.24 8.25
N LEU A 123 3.05 -9.21 7.41
CA LEU A 123 3.54 -7.88 7.76
C LEU A 123 2.74 -7.28 8.92
N ASN A 124 1.41 -7.26 8.80
CA ASN A 124 0.52 -6.64 9.79
C ASN A 124 0.57 -7.30 11.17
N ARG A 125 0.97 -8.58 11.30
CA ARG A 125 1.19 -9.23 12.61
C ARG A 125 2.21 -8.51 13.49
N HIS A 126 3.13 -7.79 12.85
CA HIS A 126 4.20 -7.07 13.53
C HIS A 126 3.92 -5.56 13.62
N LEU A 127 2.83 -5.08 13.02
CA LEU A 127 2.43 -3.69 13.07
C LEU A 127 1.41 -3.45 14.18
N ARG A 128 1.42 -2.24 14.73
CA ARG A 128 0.46 -1.80 15.75
C ARG A 128 0.13 -0.32 15.60
N THR A 129 -1.03 0.05 16.12
CA THR A 129 -1.48 1.45 16.18
C THR A 129 -0.99 2.07 17.50
N PHE A 130 -0.32 3.21 17.43
CA PHE A 130 0.27 3.88 18.59
C PHE A 130 -0.68 4.93 19.18
N PRO A 131 -0.81 5.01 20.52
CA PRO A 131 -1.83 5.83 21.17
C PRO A 131 -1.60 7.35 21.04
N GLN A 132 -0.41 7.79 20.61
CA GLN A 132 -0.07 9.21 20.47
C GLN A 132 -0.01 9.69 19.00
N THR A 133 -0.29 8.79 18.05
CA THR A 133 -0.23 9.06 16.61
C THR A 133 -1.64 9.11 16.05
N TYR A 134 -1.92 10.08 15.17
CA TYR A 134 -3.20 10.17 14.45
C TYR A 134 -3.13 9.36 13.16
N TYR A 135 -4.19 8.64 12.80
CA TYR A 135 -4.21 7.81 11.60
C TYR A 135 -5.39 8.19 10.72
N PHE A 136 -5.12 8.42 9.43
CA PHE A 136 -6.12 8.75 8.43
C PHE A 136 -5.97 7.84 7.22
N SER A 137 -7.10 7.46 6.63
CA SER A 137 -7.09 6.79 5.34
C SER A 137 -8.14 7.31 4.39
N TYR A 138 -7.77 7.46 3.13
CA TYR A 138 -8.66 7.84 2.04
C TYR A 138 -8.69 6.67 1.06
N ALA A 139 -9.70 5.82 1.22
CA ALA A 139 -9.92 4.65 0.40
C ALA A 139 -10.65 5.05 -0.87
N THR A 140 -10.06 4.78 -2.02
CA THR A 140 -10.64 5.04 -3.34
C THR A 140 -11.58 3.92 -3.77
N LYS A 141 -12.61 4.27 -4.53
CA LYS A 141 -13.54 3.30 -5.10
C LYS A 141 -14.06 3.82 -6.42
N HIS A 142 -14.04 2.98 -7.46
CA HIS A 142 -14.63 3.29 -8.75
C HIS A 142 -15.56 2.17 -9.27
N THR A 143 -16.22 1.51 -8.32
CA THR A 143 -17.17 0.40 -8.54
C THR A 143 -18.54 0.74 -7.96
N THR A 144 -19.60 0.17 -8.52
CA THR A 144 -20.97 0.22 -8.02
C THR A 144 -21.55 -1.19 -7.99
N LYS A 145 -22.64 -1.39 -7.24
CA LYS A 145 -23.28 -2.71 -7.12
C LYS A 145 -24.49 -2.79 -8.04
N VAL A 146 -24.48 -3.75 -8.97
CA VAL A 146 -25.62 -4.08 -9.84
C VAL A 146 -25.98 -5.54 -9.58
N THR A 147 -27.22 -5.79 -9.15
CA THR A 147 -27.74 -7.14 -8.84
C THR A 147 -26.80 -7.98 -7.94
N GLY A 148 -26.16 -7.35 -6.95
CA GLY A 148 -25.24 -8.01 -6.02
C GLY A 148 -23.78 -8.15 -6.48
N PHE A 149 -23.46 -7.83 -7.74
CA PHE A 149 -22.10 -7.85 -8.28
C PHE A 149 -21.50 -6.45 -8.34
N ALA A 150 -20.20 -6.34 -8.05
CA ALA A 150 -19.48 -5.10 -8.31
C ALA A 150 -19.25 -4.95 -9.82
N VAL A 151 -19.50 -3.76 -10.34
CA VAL A 151 -19.20 -3.37 -11.72
C VAL A 151 -18.58 -1.97 -11.71
N PRO A 152 -17.80 -1.56 -12.72
CA PRO A 152 -17.31 -0.19 -12.81
C PRO A 152 -18.45 0.82 -12.69
N SER A 153 -18.29 1.88 -11.87
CA SER A 153 -19.34 2.90 -11.69
C SER A 153 -19.62 3.71 -12.97
N GLY A 154 -18.72 3.65 -13.95
CA GLY A 154 -18.90 4.17 -15.30
C GLY A 154 -17.67 3.92 -16.18
N ILE A 155 -17.80 4.20 -17.48
CA ILE A 155 -16.67 4.20 -18.43
C ILE A 155 -15.92 5.54 -18.37
N ARG A 156 -16.60 6.61 -17.97
CA ARG A 156 -16.02 7.94 -17.76
C ARG A 156 -15.50 8.04 -16.33
N GLY A 157 -14.28 8.54 -16.15
CA GLY A 157 -13.65 8.75 -14.84
C GLY A 157 -12.50 7.79 -14.54
N ILE A 158 -12.56 6.55 -15.04
CA ILE A 158 -11.49 5.56 -14.89
C ILE A 158 -10.42 5.76 -15.96
N HIS A 159 -9.16 5.76 -15.57
CA HIS A 159 -8.05 5.79 -16.51
C HIS A 159 -8.09 4.54 -17.42
N PRO A 160 -7.89 4.66 -18.75
CA PRO A 160 -7.97 3.51 -19.65
C PRO A 160 -7.11 2.31 -19.24
N LEU A 161 -5.92 2.57 -18.68
CA LEU A 161 -5.02 1.52 -18.17
C LEU A 161 -5.59 0.72 -16.98
N LEU A 162 -6.51 1.32 -16.22
CA LEU A 162 -7.09 0.72 -15.02
C LEU A 162 -8.45 0.06 -15.28
N PHE A 163 -9.16 0.42 -16.34
CA PHE A 163 -10.52 -0.04 -16.59
C PHE A 163 -10.65 -1.58 -16.64
N ILE A 164 -9.75 -2.26 -17.37
CA ILE A 164 -9.74 -3.72 -17.44
C ILE A 164 -9.46 -4.33 -16.06
N ARG A 165 -8.56 -3.73 -15.28
CA ARG A 165 -8.24 -4.19 -13.92
C ARG A 165 -9.41 -4.03 -12.98
N VAL A 166 -10.17 -2.94 -13.08
CA VAL A 166 -11.41 -2.76 -12.30
C VAL A 166 -12.38 -3.90 -12.54
N LEU A 167 -12.59 -4.27 -13.81
CA LEU A 167 -13.46 -5.39 -14.17
C LEU A 167 -12.96 -6.73 -13.61
N GLN A 168 -11.68 -7.03 -13.79
CA GLN A 168 -11.08 -8.28 -13.30
C GLN A 168 -11.20 -8.42 -11.78
N MET A 169 -10.84 -7.37 -11.03
CA MET A 169 -10.91 -7.38 -9.56
C MET A 169 -12.35 -7.46 -9.05
N SER A 170 -13.30 -6.85 -9.75
CA SER A 170 -14.73 -6.94 -9.41
C SER A 170 -15.32 -8.34 -9.54
N GLN A 171 -14.65 -9.23 -10.28
CA GLN A 171 -15.05 -10.61 -10.52
C GLN A 171 -14.05 -11.60 -9.94
N TRP A 172 -13.15 -11.14 -9.06
CA TRP A 172 -12.16 -12.00 -8.43
C TRP A 172 -12.83 -13.18 -7.72
N ARG A 173 -12.26 -14.36 -7.93
CA ARG A 173 -12.59 -15.60 -7.25
C ARG A 173 -11.30 -16.24 -6.80
N HIS A 174 -11.14 -16.44 -5.50
CA HIS A 174 -10.01 -17.19 -4.97
C HIS A 174 -10.05 -18.63 -5.49
N PRO A 175 -8.91 -19.20 -5.94
CA PRO A 175 -8.88 -20.58 -6.45
C PRO A 175 -9.42 -21.59 -5.42
N GLN A 176 -10.27 -22.52 -5.89
CA GLN A 176 -10.98 -23.46 -5.01
C GLN A 176 -10.07 -24.57 -4.45
N ASP A 177 -8.99 -24.86 -5.15
CA ASP A 177 -7.96 -25.85 -4.79
C ASP A 177 -6.93 -25.30 -3.80
N VAL A 178 -6.96 -23.99 -3.53
CA VAL A 178 -6.03 -23.31 -2.62
C VAL A 178 -6.75 -22.92 -1.35
N SER A 179 -6.10 -23.13 -0.20
CA SER A 179 -6.64 -22.68 1.08
C SER A 179 -6.88 -21.17 1.07
N PRO A 180 -8.01 -20.67 1.62
CA PRO A 180 -8.24 -19.24 1.70
C PRO A 180 -7.15 -18.52 2.50
N PRO A 181 -6.84 -17.25 2.17
CA PRO A 181 -5.72 -16.52 2.78
C PRO A 181 -5.92 -16.28 4.29
N TYR A 182 -7.16 -16.28 4.77
CA TYR A 182 -7.51 -16.19 6.19
C TYR A 182 -8.87 -16.80 6.50
N LYS A 183 -9.12 -17.08 7.77
CA LYS A 183 -10.40 -17.63 8.25
C LYS A 183 -11.54 -16.63 8.01
N GLY A 184 -12.60 -17.08 7.35
CA GLY A 184 -13.75 -16.22 7.03
C GLY A 184 -13.57 -15.36 5.78
N TYR A 185 -12.55 -15.65 4.96
CA TYR A 185 -12.37 -15.02 3.66
C TYR A 185 -13.61 -15.20 2.77
N ARG A 186 -13.97 -14.12 2.07
CA ARG A 186 -15.04 -14.07 1.09
C ARG A 186 -14.60 -13.24 -0.10
N ASP A 187 -14.80 -13.74 -1.31
CA ASP A 187 -14.45 -13.01 -2.53
C ASP A 187 -15.17 -11.65 -2.60
N GLU A 188 -16.44 -11.61 -2.17
CA GLU A 188 -17.29 -10.43 -2.29
C GLU A 188 -16.77 -9.22 -1.52
N ASP A 189 -16.06 -9.46 -0.42
CA ASP A 189 -15.46 -8.41 0.40
C ASP A 189 -14.32 -7.70 -0.36
N TRP A 190 -13.75 -8.36 -1.37
CA TRP A 190 -12.65 -7.89 -2.19
C TRP A 190 -13.08 -7.35 -3.56
N TRP A 191 -14.36 -7.31 -3.90
CA TRP A 191 -14.74 -6.87 -5.25
C TRP A 191 -14.68 -5.36 -5.48
N ASP A 192 -15.07 -4.56 -4.48
CA ASP A 192 -14.98 -3.10 -4.59
C ASP A 192 -13.50 -2.70 -4.72
N ASN A 193 -13.17 -1.88 -5.72
CA ASN A 193 -11.80 -1.50 -6.03
C ASN A 193 -11.70 -0.16 -6.80
N ASP A 194 -10.47 0.33 -6.97
CA ASP A 194 -10.10 1.54 -7.71
C ASP A 194 -9.25 1.28 -8.97
N GLY A 195 -9.16 0.00 -9.38
CA GLY A 195 -8.37 -0.46 -10.52
C GLY A 195 -6.94 -0.89 -10.21
N ALA A 196 -6.45 -0.64 -8.99
CA ALA A 196 -5.18 -1.21 -8.53
C ALA A 196 -5.31 -1.94 -7.19
N LEU A 197 -6.11 -1.41 -6.27
CA LEU A 197 -6.32 -1.94 -4.93
C LEU A 197 -7.80 -2.15 -4.64
N ASN A 198 -8.07 -3.16 -3.83
CA ASN A 198 -9.41 -3.42 -3.32
C ASN A 198 -9.74 -2.39 -2.23
N THR A 199 -10.94 -1.80 -2.26
CA THR A 199 -11.36 -0.72 -1.36
C THR A 199 -11.28 -1.13 0.11
N ILE A 200 -11.62 -2.38 0.44
CA ILE A 200 -11.47 -2.91 1.82
C ILE A 200 -10.02 -2.87 2.31
N SER A 201 -9.06 -3.03 1.40
CA SER A 201 -7.64 -3.02 1.75
C SER A 201 -7.15 -1.63 2.11
N MET A 202 -7.81 -0.60 1.60
CA MET A 202 -7.37 0.79 1.76
C MET A 202 -7.93 1.45 3.03
N THR A 203 -8.87 0.86 3.76
CA THR A 203 -9.51 1.56 4.88
C THR A 203 -8.58 1.71 6.10
N HIS A 204 -8.00 0.60 6.54
CA HIS A 204 -7.11 0.51 7.71
C HIS A 204 -6.51 -0.90 7.74
N PRO A 205 -5.49 -1.18 8.57
CA PRO A 205 -5.05 -2.56 8.80
C PRO A 205 -6.18 -3.37 9.46
N ARG A 206 -6.81 -4.25 8.69
CA ARG A 206 -7.94 -5.11 9.09
C ARG A 206 -7.48 -6.52 9.46
N LEU A 207 -6.44 -6.99 8.80
CA LEU A 207 -6.00 -8.38 8.90
C LEU A 207 -4.57 -8.46 9.47
N PRO A 208 -4.25 -9.49 10.28
CA PRO A 208 -5.15 -10.54 10.77
C PRO A 208 -6.01 -10.11 11.97
N VAL A 209 -5.62 -9.04 12.65
CA VAL A 209 -6.37 -8.45 13.77
C VAL A 209 -6.71 -7.02 13.38
N GLU A 210 -7.99 -6.68 13.44
CA GLU A 210 -8.45 -5.36 13.01
C GLU A 210 -7.98 -4.27 13.97
N HIS A 211 -7.30 -3.27 13.43
CA HIS A 211 -6.88 -2.09 14.20
C HIS A 211 -8.09 -1.20 14.52
N PRO A 212 -8.08 -0.46 15.65
CA PRO A 212 -9.15 0.47 15.99
C PRO A 212 -9.41 1.45 14.84
N SER A 213 -10.65 1.55 14.39
CA SER A 213 -11.02 2.37 13.23
C SER A 213 -12.39 3.02 13.37
N CYS A 214 -12.61 4.09 12.59
CA CYS A 214 -13.87 4.82 12.51
C CYS A 214 -14.11 5.29 11.06
N LEU A 215 -15.30 4.99 10.52
CA LEU A 215 -15.74 5.51 9.22
C LEU A 215 -16.16 6.97 9.35
N VAL A 216 -15.60 7.82 8.52
CA VAL A 216 -15.90 9.26 8.47
C VAL A 216 -16.81 9.55 7.28
N ILE A 217 -18.09 9.79 7.55
CA ILE A 217 -19.05 10.22 6.53
C ILE A 217 -19.01 11.74 6.40
N LYS A 218 -19.12 12.47 7.52
CA LYS A 218 -18.96 13.92 7.58
C LYS A 218 -17.78 14.29 8.47
N ASP A 219 -17.06 15.34 8.09
CA ASP A 219 -15.90 15.81 8.84
C ASP A 219 -16.26 16.29 10.26
N SER A 220 -17.53 16.64 10.50
CA SER A 220 -18.10 16.95 11.81
C SER A 220 -18.11 15.76 12.77
N ASP A 221 -18.19 14.53 12.24
CA ASP A 221 -18.44 13.32 13.04
C ASP A 221 -17.22 12.91 13.88
N CYS A 222 -16.08 13.58 13.65
CA CYS A 222 -14.80 13.23 14.22
C CYS A 222 -14.24 14.30 15.17
N GLN A 223 -15.05 15.26 15.62
CA GLN A 223 -14.59 16.32 16.53
C GLN A 223 -14.99 16.02 17.99
N PRO A 224 -14.04 15.94 18.94
CA PRO A 224 -12.58 16.03 18.78
C PRO A 224 -11.95 14.72 18.29
N LEU A 225 -11.00 14.82 17.35
CA LEU A 225 -10.21 13.70 16.86
C LEU A 225 -9.34 13.12 17.98
N GLN A 226 -9.30 11.80 18.10
CA GLN A 226 -8.51 11.06 19.08
C GLN A 226 -7.34 10.35 18.40
N PRO A 227 -6.12 10.38 18.98
CA PRO A 227 -5.01 9.59 18.47
C PRO A 227 -5.23 8.09 18.75
N GLY A 228 -4.48 7.23 18.07
CA GLY A 228 -4.54 5.77 18.26
C GLY A 228 -5.70 5.06 17.53
N ILE A 229 -6.41 5.76 16.64
CA ILE A 229 -7.54 5.22 15.87
C ILE A 229 -7.38 5.63 14.40
N TRP A 230 -7.72 4.71 13.48
CA TRP A 230 -7.77 4.95 12.03
C TRP A 230 -9.10 5.58 11.61
N TYR A 231 -9.06 6.84 11.20
CA TYR A 231 -10.20 7.52 10.58
C TYR A 231 -10.16 7.33 9.07
N TYR A 232 -11.11 6.59 8.51
CA TYR A 232 -11.11 6.33 7.07
C TYR A 232 -12.32 6.93 6.37
N LYS A 233 -12.11 7.38 5.14
CA LYS A 233 -13.16 7.91 4.25
C LYS A 233 -13.09 7.19 2.92
N ILE A 234 -14.24 6.79 2.39
CA ILE A 234 -14.34 6.24 1.04
C ILE A 234 -14.64 7.40 0.09
N ILE A 235 -13.81 7.59 -0.92
CA ILE A 235 -13.95 8.62 -1.95
C ILE A 235 -14.07 7.98 -3.32
N GLU A 236 -14.89 8.56 -4.18
CA GLU A 236 -15.02 8.09 -5.56
C GLU A 236 -13.81 8.54 -6.39
N GLY A 237 -13.15 7.59 -7.02
CA GLY A 237 -11.94 7.83 -7.79
C GLY A 237 -11.19 6.55 -8.10
N ASP A 238 -10.45 6.55 -9.21
CA ASP A 238 -9.50 5.47 -9.50
C ASP A 238 -8.18 5.71 -8.77
N HIS A 239 -7.31 4.71 -8.78
CA HIS A 239 -6.07 4.70 -8.01
C HIS A 239 -5.14 5.89 -8.26
N ILE A 240 -5.10 6.42 -9.48
CA ILE A 240 -4.17 7.49 -9.85
C ILE A 240 -4.78 8.89 -9.75
N LEU A 241 -6.11 8.99 -9.54
CA LEU A 241 -6.84 10.26 -9.56
C LEU A 241 -6.27 11.24 -8.54
N PHE A 242 -6.10 10.82 -7.30
CA PHE A 242 -5.63 11.69 -6.23
C PHE A 242 -4.13 11.62 -5.98
N VAL A 243 -3.39 10.79 -6.72
CA VAL A 243 -1.95 10.57 -6.49
C VAL A 243 -1.10 11.13 -7.63
N VAL A 244 -1.49 10.91 -8.88
CA VAL A 244 -0.66 11.19 -10.06
C VAL A 244 -1.28 12.26 -10.96
N ASN A 245 -2.61 12.33 -11.02
CA ASN A 245 -3.30 13.13 -12.04
C ASN A 245 -4.09 14.31 -11.46
N ARG A 246 -3.34 15.33 -11.00
CA ARG A 246 -3.92 16.59 -10.47
C ARG A 246 -4.87 17.25 -11.46
N GLU A 247 -4.54 17.28 -12.76
CA GLU A 247 -5.38 17.91 -13.78
C GLU A 247 -6.76 17.25 -13.88
N ARG A 248 -6.79 15.91 -13.87
CA ARG A 248 -8.06 15.16 -13.96
C ARG A 248 -8.87 15.27 -12.68
N ALA A 249 -8.23 15.28 -11.51
CA ALA A 249 -8.91 15.44 -10.24
C ALA A 249 -9.35 16.89 -9.97
N GLY A 250 -8.67 17.86 -10.57
CA GLY A 250 -8.97 19.29 -10.48
C GLY A 250 -9.13 19.75 -9.02
N VAL A 251 -10.22 20.46 -8.76
CA VAL A 251 -10.53 21.02 -7.44
C VAL A 251 -10.63 19.94 -6.35
N GLN A 252 -11.03 18.72 -6.67
CA GLN A 252 -11.14 17.65 -5.67
C GLN A 252 -9.77 17.23 -5.13
N PHE A 253 -8.72 17.28 -5.96
CA PHE A 253 -7.35 17.05 -5.51
C PHE A 253 -6.95 18.09 -4.47
N ASP A 254 -7.10 19.37 -4.83
CA ASP A 254 -6.69 20.49 -3.97
C ASP A 254 -7.47 20.44 -2.62
N LEU A 255 -8.78 20.19 -2.65
CA LEU A 255 -9.60 20.06 -1.44
C LEU A 255 -9.17 18.90 -0.52
N ILE A 256 -8.80 17.75 -1.08
CA ILE A 256 -8.35 16.60 -0.28
C ILE A 256 -7.02 16.92 0.40
N TYR A 257 -6.03 17.42 -0.37
CA TYR A 257 -4.72 17.74 0.19
C TYR A 257 -4.79 18.90 1.17
N ASP A 258 -5.57 19.95 0.89
CA ASP A 258 -5.79 21.05 1.82
C ASP A 258 -6.43 20.56 3.13
N SER A 259 -7.42 19.66 3.05
CA SER A 259 -8.03 19.05 4.23
C SER A 259 -7.02 18.22 5.04
N ILE A 260 -6.18 17.43 4.38
CA ILE A 260 -5.11 16.66 5.03
C ILE A 260 -4.13 17.61 5.74
N PHE A 261 -3.63 18.63 5.05
CA PHE A 261 -2.68 19.57 5.62
C PHE A 261 -3.28 20.40 6.76
N GLU A 262 -4.52 20.87 6.63
CA GLU A 262 -5.23 21.60 7.68
C GLU A 262 -5.41 20.75 8.94
N ARG A 263 -5.78 19.47 8.79
CA ARG A 263 -5.86 18.54 9.92
C ARG A 263 -4.50 18.40 10.60
N CYS A 264 -3.45 18.11 9.83
CA CYS A 264 -2.09 17.98 10.36
C CYS A 264 -1.65 19.26 11.11
N ARG A 265 -1.88 20.46 10.55
CA ARG A 265 -1.53 21.75 11.17
C ARG A 265 -2.26 21.98 12.49
N LYS A 266 -3.57 21.75 12.55
CA LYS A 266 -4.37 21.91 13.77
C LYS A 266 -3.85 21.03 14.92
N HIS A 267 -3.35 19.84 14.62
CA HIS A 267 -2.81 18.93 15.62
C HIS A 267 -1.41 19.32 16.11
N VAL A 268 -0.55 19.86 15.24
CA VAL A 268 0.74 20.43 15.65
C VAL A 268 0.52 21.57 16.64
N LEU A 269 -0.34 22.54 16.29
CA LEU A 269 -0.58 23.73 17.10
C LEU A 269 -1.16 23.39 18.48
N ARG A 270 -2.08 22.42 18.58
CA ARG A 270 -2.62 21.94 19.86
C ARG A 270 -1.57 21.31 20.76
N LYS A 271 -0.60 20.56 20.21
CA LYS A 271 0.50 19.96 21.00
C LYS A 271 1.47 21.03 21.51
N THR A 272 1.76 22.07 20.73
CA THR A 272 2.64 23.16 21.14
C THR A 272 2.03 24.04 22.24
N THR A 273 0.69 24.18 22.26
CA THR A 273 0.02 24.92 23.35
C THR A 273 -0.01 24.16 24.69
N THR A 274 0.27 22.86 24.69
CA THR A 274 0.39 22.02 25.90
C THR A 274 1.83 21.85 26.42
N LEU A 275 2.75 22.76 26.07
CA LEU A 275 4.05 22.87 26.76
C LEU A 275 3.82 23.49 28.17
N PRO A 276 4.41 22.92 29.24
CA PRO A 276 4.18 23.39 30.61
C PRO A 276 4.94 24.70 30.83
N ASN A 277 4.29 25.83 30.58
CA ASN A 277 4.69 27.09 31.17
C ASN A 277 3.99 27.23 32.53
N GLN A 278 4.73 27.00 33.60
CA GLN A 278 5.00 28.00 34.66
C GLN A 278 5.64 27.32 35.88
N VAL A 279 6.93 27.56 36.06
CA VAL A 279 7.58 27.45 37.38
C VAL A 279 6.97 28.55 38.26
N PRO A 280 6.49 28.27 39.48
CA PRO A 280 6.00 29.32 40.37
C PRO A 280 7.20 30.18 40.83
N PRO A 281 7.08 31.51 40.89
CA PRO A 281 8.09 32.34 41.53
C PRO A 281 8.09 32.06 43.04
N GLU A 282 9.29 31.88 43.61
CA GLU A 282 9.56 31.96 45.05
C GLU A 282 9.41 33.40 45.58
#